data_AF-A0A8S4CXR2-F1
#
_entry.id   AF-A0A8S4CXR2-F1
#
_cell.length_a   1.000
_cell.length_b   1.000
_cell.length_c   1.000
_cell.angle_alpha   90.00
_cell.angle_beta   90.00
_cell.angle_gamma   90.00
#
_symmetry.space_group_name_H-M   'P 1'
#
loop_
_entity.id
_entity.type
_entity.pdbx_description
1 polymer ?
#
loop_
_entity_poly.entity_id
_entity_poly.type
_entity_poly.pdbx_seq_one_letter_code
_entity_poly.pdbx_strand_id
1 'polypeptide(L)'
;MDDNFATIVVGIEEGRKIYDNLKKSVCYILISNVPEIFPVFLFILCAIPLPLGAMTILCVDLGTDMWPAVALSYEAAESDAMARPPRSAAHLVSGRMLFLAYGLLGLVEVAAGMFAYFVVMAEFGFYPQDLFGIRDRWDNPAVTDVQDSLGQEWTYAERKEVERASQAAYFVAIVLTQMMNGVVCRTRYNSVFRIVDQRGGKWSKFRKAVWRCWRRFPMAKGGSSDRRNQV
;
A
#
# COMPACT_ATOMS: atom_id res chain seq x y z
N MET A 1 -14.89 -25.87 -28.69
CA MET A 1 -13.48 -26.31 -28.62
C MET A 1 -13.12 -26.50 -30.07
N ASP A 2 -12.32 -25.60 -30.61
CA ASP A 2 -12.08 -25.50 -32.06
C ASP A 2 -10.64 -25.97 -32.30
N ASP A 3 -10.45 -26.95 -33.18
CA ASP A 3 -9.15 -27.58 -33.49
C ASP A 3 -8.26 -26.69 -34.37
N ASN A 4 -8.10 -25.42 -33.97
CA ASN A 4 -7.28 -24.47 -34.69
C ASN A 4 -5.90 -24.36 -34.06
N PHE A 5 -4.85 -24.71 -34.82
CA PHE A 5 -3.45 -24.52 -34.42
C PHE A 5 -3.10 -23.06 -34.11
N ALA A 6 -3.89 -22.09 -34.59
CA ALA A 6 -3.76 -20.68 -34.20
C ALA A 6 -3.93 -20.44 -32.69
N THR A 7 -4.74 -21.28 -32.01
CA THR A 7 -4.97 -21.18 -30.55
C THR A 7 -3.69 -21.41 -29.75
N ILE A 8 -2.76 -22.21 -30.26
CA ILE A 8 -1.46 -22.46 -29.61
C ILE A 8 -0.62 -21.17 -29.61
N VAL A 9 -0.58 -20.46 -30.74
CA VAL A 9 0.18 -19.20 -30.88
C VAL A 9 -0.40 -18.13 -29.95
N VAL A 10 -1.74 -18.00 -29.92
CA VAL A 10 -2.43 -17.08 -29.00
C VAL A 10 -2.15 -17.45 -27.54
N GLY A 11 -2.15 -18.75 -27.20
CA GLY A 11 -1.82 -19.22 -25.86
C GLY A 11 -0.40 -18.86 -25.42
N ILE A 12 0.59 -18.95 -26.32
CA ILE A 12 1.98 -18.54 -26.04
C ILE A 12 2.07 -17.03 -25.83
N GLU A 13 1.38 -16.24 -26.65
CA GLU A 13 1.35 -14.78 -26.54
C GLU A 13 0.75 -14.34 -25.19
N GLU A 14 -0.42 -14.87 -24.82
CA GLU A 14 -1.07 -14.57 -23.54
C GLU A 14 -0.25 -15.06 -22.33
N GLY A 15 0.40 -16.23 -22.44
CA GLY A 15 1.30 -16.73 -21.41
C GLY A 15 2.49 -15.79 -21.14
N ARG A 16 3.07 -15.19 -22.20
CA ARG A 16 4.14 -14.20 -22.06
C ARG A 16 3.63 -12.89 -21.43
N LYS A 17 2.44 -12.43 -21.81
CA LYS A 17 1.80 -11.23 -21.23
C LYS A 17 1.56 -11.38 -19.73
N ILE A 18 0.95 -12.49 -19.32
CA ILE A 18 0.63 -12.76 -17.91
C ILE A 18 1.90 -12.80 -17.07
N TYR A 19 2.98 -13.42 -17.57
CA TYR A 19 4.24 -13.51 -16.85
C TYR A 19 4.87 -12.13 -16.56
N ASP A 20 4.87 -11.23 -17.54
CA ASP A 20 5.39 -9.87 -17.34
C ASP A 20 4.52 -9.04 -16.39
N ASN A 21 3.20 -9.21 -16.45
CA ASN A 21 2.27 -8.56 -15.51
C ASN A 21 2.42 -9.09 -14.08
N LEU A 22 2.62 -10.40 -13.92
CA LEU A 22 2.90 -11.01 -12.63
C LEU A 22 4.18 -10.45 -12.01
N LYS A 23 5.23 -10.21 -12.80
CA LYS A 23 6.44 -9.54 -12.26
C LYS A 23 6.14 -8.15 -11.71
N LYS A 24 5.28 -7.37 -12.37
CA LYS A 24 4.88 -6.03 -11.88
C LYS A 24 4.06 -6.13 -10.59
N SER A 25 3.10 -7.06 -10.56
CA SER A 25 2.26 -7.32 -9.37
C SER A 25 3.10 -7.78 -8.17
N VAL A 26 4.01 -8.75 -8.37
CA VAL A 26 4.94 -9.19 -7.33
C VAL A 26 5.87 -8.06 -6.89
N CYS A 27 6.38 -7.24 -7.81
CA CYS A 27 7.18 -6.08 -7.45
C CYS A 27 6.42 -5.11 -6.54
N TYR A 28 5.16 -4.84 -6.87
CA TYR A 28 4.30 -3.95 -6.08
C TYR A 28 4.11 -4.48 -4.66
N ILE A 29 3.78 -5.77 -4.50
CA ILE A 29 3.60 -6.41 -3.18
C ILE A 29 4.91 -6.41 -2.38
N LEU A 30 6.05 -6.68 -3.02
CA LEU A 30 7.33 -6.66 -2.32
C LEU A 30 7.70 -5.27 -1.79
N ILE A 31 7.27 -4.20 -2.46
CA ILE A 31 7.51 -2.82 -2.03
C ILE A 31 6.63 -2.49 -0.82
N SER A 32 5.33 -2.80 -0.87
CA SER A 32 4.37 -2.47 0.20
C SER A 32 4.69 -3.18 1.53
N ASN A 33 5.30 -4.35 1.50
CA ASN A 33 5.72 -5.07 2.71
C ASN A 33 6.80 -4.33 3.53
N VAL A 34 7.59 -3.44 2.90
CA VAL A 34 8.68 -2.72 3.56
C VAL A 34 8.16 -1.73 4.63
N PRO A 35 7.28 -0.77 4.29
CA PRO A 35 6.73 0.18 5.27
C PRO A 35 5.83 -0.46 6.34
N GLU A 36 5.48 -1.74 6.24
CA GLU A 36 4.74 -2.48 7.27
C GLU A 36 5.66 -3.12 8.31
N ILE A 37 6.77 -3.72 7.87
CA ILE A 37 7.73 -4.40 8.75
C ILE A 37 8.60 -3.39 9.52
N PHE A 38 9.03 -2.30 8.85
CA PHE A 38 9.95 -1.33 9.43
C PHE A 38 9.43 -0.64 10.71
N PRO A 39 8.16 -0.19 10.80
CA PRO A 39 7.60 0.38 12.03
C PRO A 39 7.63 -0.58 13.22
N VAL A 40 7.32 -1.86 12.97
CA VAL A 40 7.35 -2.90 14.01
C VAL A 40 8.80 -3.14 14.45
N PHE A 41 9.74 -3.11 13.51
CA PHE A 41 11.16 -3.22 13.81
C PHE A 41 11.66 -2.03 14.64
N LEU A 42 11.27 -0.80 14.31
CA LEU A 42 11.60 0.40 15.08
C LEU A 42 10.93 0.40 16.46
N PHE A 43 9.70 -0.08 16.58
CA PHE A 43 9.03 -0.27 17.86
C PHE A 43 9.84 -1.18 18.80
N ILE A 44 10.43 -2.26 18.28
CA ILE A 44 11.24 -3.20 19.07
C ILE A 44 12.62 -2.61 19.40
N LEU A 45 13.32 -2.03 18.43
CA LEU A 45 14.70 -1.57 18.61
C LEU A 45 14.81 -0.22 19.30
N CYS A 46 13.97 0.75 18.94
CA CYS A 46 14.01 2.11 19.44
C CYS A 46 13.09 2.34 20.63
N ALA A 47 12.27 1.34 21.00
CA ALA A 47 11.30 1.41 22.09
C ALA A 47 10.45 2.70 22.02
N ILE A 48 10.00 3.03 20.80
CA ILE A 48 9.09 4.13 20.49
C ILE A 48 7.62 3.67 20.60
N PRO A 49 6.64 4.57 20.75
CA PRO A 49 5.22 4.23 20.68
C PRO A 49 4.86 3.59 19.35
N LEU A 50 3.92 2.64 19.35
CA LEU A 50 3.56 1.82 18.19
C LEU A 50 3.16 2.69 16.98
N PRO A 51 3.98 2.78 15.91
CA PRO A 51 3.67 3.67 14.79
C PRO A 51 2.58 3.11 13.87
N LEU A 52 2.43 1.79 13.82
CA LEU A 52 1.45 1.10 12.99
C LEU A 52 0.80 -0.05 13.77
N GLY A 53 -0.53 -0.02 13.88
CA GLY A 53 -1.29 -1.06 14.54
C GLY A 53 -1.52 -2.29 13.65
N ALA A 54 -1.77 -3.46 14.26
CA ALA A 54 -2.11 -4.67 13.50
C ALA A 54 -3.37 -4.49 12.64
N MET A 55 -4.37 -3.75 13.13
CA MET A 55 -5.58 -3.45 12.36
C MET A 55 -5.30 -2.60 11.13
N THR A 56 -4.44 -1.57 11.24
CA THR A 56 -4.09 -0.72 10.10
C THR A 56 -3.29 -1.49 9.04
N ILE A 57 -2.42 -2.41 9.45
CA ILE A 57 -1.69 -3.32 8.51
C ILE A 57 -2.69 -4.14 7.71
N LEU A 58 -3.62 -4.82 8.40
CA LEU A 58 -4.66 -5.62 7.72
C LEU A 58 -5.53 -4.77 6.77
N CYS A 59 -5.81 -3.52 7.14
CA CYS A 59 -6.53 -2.58 6.27
C CYS A 59 -5.75 -2.22 5.01
N VAL A 60 -4.41 -2.13 5.09
CA VAL A 60 -3.55 -1.86 3.93
C VAL A 60 -3.53 -3.09 3.00
N ASP A 61 -3.14 -4.25 3.53
CA ASP A 61 -3.01 -5.50 2.78
C ASP A 61 -4.31 -5.93 2.09
N LEU A 62 -5.40 -5.99 2.86
CA LEU A 62 -6.68 -6.52 2.38
C LEU A 62 -7.53 -5.45 1.71
N GLY A 63 -7.33 -4.18 2.07
CA GLY A 63 -8.14 -3.07 1.60
C GLY A 63 -7.50 -2.37 0.40
N THR A 64 -6.38 -1.71 0.62
CA THR A 64 -5.80 -0.79 -0.37
C THR A 64 -4.93 -1.49 -1.40
N ASP A 65 -4.18 -2.52 -1.03
CA ASP A 65 -3.21 -3.16 -1.92
C ASP A 65 -3.78 -4.22 -2.87
N MET A 66 -4.87 -4.90 -2.49
CA MET A 66 -5.54 -5.85 -3.37
C MET A 66 -5.99 -5.21 -4.69
N TRP A 67 -6.47 -3.96 -4.66
CA TRP A 67 -7.07 -3.34 -5.84
C TRP A 67 -6.03 -2.98 -6.92
N PRO A 68 -4.92 -2.29 -6.60
CA PRO A 68 -3.83 -2.03 -7.55
C PRO A 68 -3.14 -3.30 -8.01
N ALA A 69 -2.91 -4.27 -7.12
CA ALA A 69 -2.24 -5.53 -7.44
C ALA A 69 -3.01 -6.35 -8.49
N VAL A 70 -4.34 -6.44 -8.34
CA VAL A 70 -5.21 -7.06 -9.34
C VAL A 70 -5.28 -6.22 -10.61
N ALA A 71 -5.34 -4.89 -10.51
CA ALA A 71 -5.34 -4.04 -11.70
C ALA A 71 -4.07 -4.18 -12.56
N LEU A 72 -2.92 -4.44 -11.93
CA LEU A 72 -1.64 -4.69 -12.59
C LEU A 72 -1.59 -6.03 -13.34
N SER A 73 -2.34 -7.05 -12.90
CA SER A 73 -2.36 -8.35 -13.58
C SER A 73 -3.06 -8.30 -14.95
N TYR A 74 -3.99 -7.36 -15.11
CA TYR A 74 -4.75 -7.12 -16.35
C TYR A 74 -4.09 -6.09 -17.31
N GLU A 75 -2.85 -5.69 -17.07
CA GLU A 75 -2.19 -4.70 -17.93
C GLU A 75 -1.85 -5.27 -19.32
N ALA A 76 -1.90 -4.44 -20.36
CA ALA A 76 -1.48 -4.88 -21.70
C ALA A 76 0.06 -4.97 -21.77
N ALA A 77 0.59 -5.88 -22.58
CA ALA A 77 2.03 -5.96 -22.81
C ALA A 77 2.59 -4.62 -23.31
N GLU A 78 3.68 -4.17 -22.68
CA GLU A 78 4.35 -2.89 -23.00
C GLU A 78 5.10 -2.90 -24.35
N SER A 79 5.32 -4.08 -24.92
CA SER A 79 6.10 -4.30 -26.14
C SER A 79 5.63 -5.60 -26.80
N ASP A 80 5.85 -5.74 -28.11
CA ASP A 80 5.56 -6.98 -28.83
C ASP A 80 6.23 -8.19 -28.14
N ALA A 81 5.41 -8.98 -27.45
CA ALA A 81 5.86 -10.12 -26.68
C ALA A 81 6.32 -11.28 -27.57
N MET A 82 5.85 -11.31 -28.83
CA MET A 82 6.15 -12.36 -29.80
C MET A 82 7.47 -12.11 -30.53
N ALA A 83 7.88 -10.84 -30.67
CA ALA A 83 9.17 -10.47 -31.27
C ALA A 83 10.40 -10.79 -30.39
N ARG A 84 10.20 -11.16 -29.12
CA ARG A 84 11.29 -11.47 -28.17
C ARG A 84 11.67 -12.96 -28.23
N PRO A 85 12.97 -13.31 -28.15
CA PRO A 85 13.40 -14.71 -28.11
C PRO A 85 12.84 -15.43 -26.85
N PRO A 86 12.68 -16.76 -26.90
CA PRO A 86 12.21 -17.52 -25.75
C PRO A 86 13.11 -17.31 -24.53
N ARG A 87 12.48 -17.08 -23.39
CA ARG A 87 13.14 -16.79 -22.13
C ARG A 87 13.98 -18.00 -21.67
N SER A 88 15.21 -17.77 -21.19
CA SER A 88 15.99 -18.76 -20.43
C SER A 88 15.40 -18.98 -19.04
N ALA A 89 15.63 -20.12 -18.38
CA ALA A 89 15.02 -20.47 -17.09
C ALA A 89 15.30 -19.53 -15.88
N ALA A 90 15.77 -18.30 -16.10
CA ALA A 90 16.00 -17.27 -15.10
C ALA A 90 14.82 -17.01 -14.14
N HIS A 91 15.14 -16.55 -12.94
CA HIS A 91 14.16 -16.33 -11.88
C HIS A 91 13.11 -15.25 -12.21
N LEU A 92 11.90 -15.42 -11.65
CA LEU A 92 10.81 -14.45 -11.74
C LEU A 92 11.22 -13.09 -11.15
N VAL A 93 11.94 -13.14 -10.03
CA VAL A 93 12.48 -11.99 -9.32
C VAL A 93 13.98 -11.94 -9.57
N SER A 94 14.45 -10.83 -10.15
CA SER A 94 15.88 -10.56 -10.31
C SER A 94 16.40 -9.85 -9.07
N GLY A 95 17.65 -10.09 -8.67
CA GLY A 95 18.27 -9.35 -7.56
C GLY A 95 18.25 -7.83 -7.75
N ARG A 96 18.32 -7.34 -9.00
CA ARG A 96 18.17 -5.90 -9.32
C ARG A 96 16.77 -5.36 -9.00
N MET A 97 15.73 -6.16 -9.26
CA MET A 97 14.35 -5.82 -8.93
C MET A 97 14.17 -5.82 -7.41
N LEU A 98 14.75 -6.80 -6.71
CA LEU A 98 14.72 -6.86 -5.25
C LEU A 98 15.40 -5.64 -4.63
N PHE A 99 16.60 -5.28 -5.10
CA PHE A 99 17.34 -4.12 -4.62
C PHE A 99 16.58 -2.81 -4.84
N LEU A 100 15.98 -2.61 -6.01
CA LEU A 100 15.21 -1.40 -6.29
C LEU A 100 13.91 -1.33 -5.47
N ALA A 101 13.21 -2.47 -5.34
CA ALA A 101 11.99 -2.57 -4.56
C ALA A 101 12.24 -2.33 -3.07
N TYR A 102 13.12 -3.12 -2.45
CA TYR A 102 13.39 -3.04 -1.01
C TYR A 102 14.29 -1.88 -0.63
N GLY A 103 15.36 -1.65 -1.40
CA GLY A 103 16.43 -0.73 -1.04
C GLY A 103 16.16 0.72 -1.40
N LEU A 104 15.35 1.01 -2.42
CA LEU A 104 15.05 2.38 -2.82
C LEU A 104 13.59 2.75 -2.58
N LEU A 105 12.67 2.04 -3.24
CA LEU A 105 11.25 2.39 -3.17
C LEU A 105 10.69 2.16 -1.76
N GLY A 106 10.97 1.01 -1.16
CA GLY A 106 10.53 0.70 0.21
C GLY A 106 11.13 1.65 1.25
N LEU A 107 12.41 2.04 1.13
CA LEU A 107 13.01 3.01 2.05
C LEU A 107 12.38 4.41 1.94
N VAL A 108 12.02 4.84 0.74
CA VAL A 108 11.31 6.11 0.54
C VAL A 108 9.93 6.08 1.19
N GLU A 109 9.21 4.96 1.11
CA GLU A 109 7.91 4.80 1.79
C GLU A 109 8.04 4.83 3.31
N VAL A 110 9.01 4.10 3.86
CA VAL A 110 9.32 4.11 5.30
C VAL A 110 9.63 5.53 5.76
N ALA A 111 10.46 6.26 5.00
CA ALA A 111 10.81 7.64 5.32
C ALA A 111 9.58 8.56 5.31
N ALA A 112 8.70 8.42 4.32
CA ALA A 112 7.47 9.22 4.23
C ALA A 112 6.49 8.90 5.38
N GLY A 113 6.29 7.62 5.70
CA GLY A 113 5.44 7.20 6.81
C GLY A 113 5.98 7.66 8.16
N MET A 114 7.26 7.43 8.43
CA MET A 114 7.90 7.84 9.68
C MET A 114 7.93 9.37 9.82
N PHE A 115 8.11 10.10 8.71
CA PHE A 115 8.02 11.56 8.71
C PHE A 115 6.61 12.02 9.14
N ALA A 116 5.55 11.45 8.56
CA ALA A 116 4.18 11.78 8.95
C ALA A 116 3.90 11.46 10.44
N TYR A 117 4.40 10.31 10.93
CA TYR A 117 4.30 9.93 12.34
C TYR A 117 5.00 10.94 13.27
N PHE A 118 6.24 11.32 12.96
CA PHE A 118 7.01 12.26 13.79
C PHE A 118 6.43 13.68 13.75
N VAL A 119 5.87 14.10 12.62
CA VAL A 119 5.20 15.40 12.51
C VAL A 119 3.99 15.45 13.43
N VAL A 120 3.13 14.42 13.40
CA VAL A 120 1.94 14.38 14.28
C VAL A 120 2.35 14.31 15.74
N MET A 121 3.33 13.47 16.10
CA MET A 121 3.84 13.42 17.47
C MET A 121 4.40 14.78 17.95
N ALA A 122 5.15 15.49 17.08
CA ALA A 122 5.70 16.79 17.39
C ALA A 122 4.62 17.88 17.53
N GLU A 123 3.52 17.80 16.76
CA GLU A 123 2.36 18.70 16.91
C GLU A 123 1.68 18.54 18.29
N PHE A 124 1.69 17.32 18.85
CA PHE A 124 1.22 17.04 20.21
C PHE A 124 2.28 17.26 21.30
N GLY A 125 3.45 17.80 20.96
CA GLY A 125 4.49 18.15 21.94
C GLY A 125 5.53 17.05 22.23
N PHE A 126 5.45 15.90 21.56
CA PHE A 126 6.43 14.82 21.69
C PHE A 126 7.47 14.89 20.56
N TYR A 127 8.62 15.51 20.84
CA TYR A 127 9.69 15.57 19.84
C TYR A 127 10.36 14.21 19.60
N PRO A 128 10.90 13.95 18.40
CA PRO A 128 11.54 12.68 18.05
C PRO A 128 12.64 12.22 19.03
N GLN A 129 13.36 13.16 19.63
CA GLN A 129 14.44 12.86 20.59
C GLN A 129 13.93 12.26 21.92
N ASP A 130 12.72 12.64 22.34
CA ASP A 130 12.15 12.24 23.63
C ASP A 130 11.30 10.96 23.52
N LEU A 131 11.01 10.54 22.27
CA LEU A 131 10.26 9.32 21.95
C LEU A 131 11.11 8.04 22.10
N PHE A 132 12.44 8.15 22.08
CA PHE A 132 13.33 6.99 22.20
C PHE A 132 13.29 6.41 23.62
N GLY A 133 12.92 5.14 23.75
CA GLY A 133 12.88 4.46 25.06
C GLY A 133 11.67 4.79 25.94
N ILE A 134 10.70 5.57 25.44
CA ILE A 134 9.52 5.97 26.24
C ILE A 134 8.48 4.86 26.36
N ARG A 135 8.55 3.81 25.52
CA ARG A 135 7.52 2.75 25.41
C ARG A 135 7.08 2.17 26.75
N ASP A 136 8.02 1.82 27.63
CA ASP A 136 7.66 1.16 28.90
C ASP A 136 6.82 2.05 29.81
N ARG A 137 6.98 3.38 29.72
CA ARG A 137 6.10 4.36 30.39
C ARG A 137 4.85 4.63 29.56
N TRP A 138 4.97 4.66 28.23
CA TRP A 138 3.88 4.92 27.29
C TRP A 138 2.75 3.88 27.39
N ASP A 139 3.10 2.60 27.45
CA ASP A 139 2.15 1.49 27.47
C ASP A 139 1.66 1.13 28.88
N ASN A 140 2.30 1.63 29.94
CA ASN A 140 1.90 1.33 31.31
C ASN A 140 0.64 2.14 31.73
N PRO A 141 -0.50 1.48 32.02
CA PRO A 141 -1.72 2.16 32.43
C PRO A 141 -1.64 2.80 33.82
N ALA A 142 -0.67 2.38 34.66
CA ALA A 142 -0.50 2.90 36.01
C ALA A 142 0.21 4.26 36.05
N VAL A 143 0.90 4.64 34.96
CA VAL A 143 1.58 5.94 34.84
C VAL A 143 0.61 6.93 34.22
N THR A 144 0.34 8.05 34.87
CA THR A 144 -0.60 9.08 34.39
C THR A 144 0.05 10.45 34.19
N ASP A 145 1.35 10.53 34.41
CA ASP A 145 2.17 11.73 34.55
C ASP A 145 3.36 11.71 33.58
N VAL A 146 3.15 11.18 32.37
CA VAL A 146 4.21 11.23 31.35
C VAL A 146 4.35 12.66 30.85
N GLN A 147 5.52 13.24 31.09
CA GLN A 147 5.86 14.57 30.58
C GLN A 147 6.21 14.53 29.09
N ASP A 148 5.69 15.49 28.35
CA ASP A 148 6.13 15.81 27.00
C ASP A 148 7.35 16.77 27.00
N SER A 149 7.81 17.15 25.82
CA SER A 149 8.96 18.05 25.66
C SER A 149 8.65 19.50 26.08
N LEU A 150 7.38 19.84 26.28
CA LEU A 150 6.88 21.17 26.69
C LEU A 150 6.58 21.24 28.19
N GLY A 151 6.77 20.13 28.92
CA GLY A 151 6.52 20.01 30.36
C GLY A 151 5.05 19.77 30.74
N GLN A 152 4.18 19.40 29.80
CA GLN A 152 2.80 19.01 30.07
C GLN A 152 2.73 17.54 30.48
N GLU A 153 1.85 17.21 31.42
CA GLU A 153 1.61 15.84 31.87
C GLU A 153 0.44 15.22 31.12
N TRP A 154 0.63 14.00 30.62
CA TRP A 154 -0.36 13.32 29.79
C TRP A 154 -0.91 12.05 30.45
N THR A 155 -2.23 11.96 30.55
CA THR A 155 -2.91 10.75 31.06
C THR A 155 -2.82 9.59 30.06
N TYR A 156 -3.06 8.36 30.51
CA TYR A 156 -3.03 7.19 29.62
C TYR A 156 -4.02 7.29 28.45
N ALA A 157 -5.22 7.81 28.69
CA ALA A 157 -6.25 7.93 27.66
C ALA A 157 -5.85 8.90 26.55
N GLU A 158 -5.31 10.07 26.92
CA GLU A 158 -4.87 11.12 26.00
C GLU A 158 -3.67 10.66 25.16
N ARG A 159 -2.69 9.99 25.80
CA ARG A 159 -1.55 9.39 25.07
C ARG A 159 -1.99 8.38 24.02
N LYS A 160 -2.95 7.52 24.36
CA LYS A 160 -3.50 6.54 23.40
C LYS A 160 -4.32 7.20 22.30
N GLU A 161 -4.87 8.39 22.52
CA GLU A 161 -5.49 9.18 21.45
C GLU A 161 -4.44 9.74 20.49
N VAL A 162 -3.35 10.33 21.00
CA VAL A 162 -2.21 10.79 20.19
C VAL A 162 -1.57 9.64 19.40
N GLU A 163 -1.43 8.46 20.02
CA GLU A 163 -0.93 7.26 19.35
C GLU A 163 -1.84 6.85 18.18
N ARG A 164 -3.17 6.83 18.39
CA ARG A 164 -4.14 6.51 17.32
C ARG A 164 -4.12 7.54 16.20
N ALA A 165 -3.99 8.83 16.53
CA ALA A 165 -3.86 9.90 15.53
C ALA A 165 -2.58 9.74 14.69
N SER A 166 -1.46 9.42 15.35
CA SER A 166 -0.17 9.18 14.69
C SER A 166 -0.20 7.93 13.80
N GLN A 167 -0.86 6.85 14.25
CA GLN A 167 -1.10 5.65 13.45
C GLN A 167 -1.96 5.93 12.22
N ALA A 168 -2.99 6.77 12.35
CA ALA A 168 -3.83 7.19 11.24
C ALA A 168 -3.05 8.02 10.21
N ALA A 169 -2.17 8.92 10.66
CA ALA A 169 -1.32 9.71 9.78
C ALA A 169 -0.30 8.84 9.02
N TYR A 170 0.33 7.88 9.70
CA TYR A 170 1.21 6.91 9.04
C TYR A 170 0.42 6.08 8.01
N PHE A 171 -0.77 5.59 8.36
CA PHE A 171 -1.64 4.86 7.43
C PHE A 171 -1.97 5.67 6.17
N VAL A 172 -2.36 6.94 6.32
CA VAL A 172 -2.64 7.82 5.17
C VAL A 172 -1.39 8.02 4.32
N ALA A 173 -0.23 8.20 4.95
CA ALA A 173 1.04 8.34 4.23
C ALA A 173 1.37 7.09 3.39
N ILE A 174 1.24 5.88 3.96
CA ILE A 174 1.44 4.63 3.19
C ILE A 174 0.48 4.57 2.01
N VAL A 175 -0.82 4.80 2.22
CA VAL A 175 -1.81 4.68 1.15
C VAL A 175 -1.48 5.64 -0.01
N LEU A 176 -1.03 6.86 0.30
CA LEU A 176 -0.63 7.83 -0.72
C LEU A 176 0.65 7.41 -1.45
N THR A 177 1.66 6.89 -0.76
CA THR A 177 2.89 6.40 -1.41
C THR A 177 2.63 5.14 -2.23
N GLN A 178 1.75 4.25 -1.78
CA GLN A 178 1.32 3.07 -2.50
C GLN A 178 0.59 3.41 -3.80
N MET A 179 -0.28 4.42 -3.80
CA MET A 179 -0.91 4.92 -5.03
C MET A 179 0.15 5.36 -6.06
N MET A 180 1.21 6.02 -5.60
CA MET A 180 2.34 6.41 -6.45
C MET A 180 3.14 5.19 -6.92
N ASN A 181 3.42 4.23 -6.04
CA ASN A 181 4.12 3.00 -6.38
C ASN A 181 3.36 2.13 -7.37
N GLY A 182 2.03 2.14 -7.32
CA GLY A 182 1.18 1.52 -8.33
C GLY A 182 1.34 2.17 -9.70
N VAL A 183 1.62 3.48 -9.78
CA VAL A 183 1.94 4.16 -11.05
C VAL A 183 3.34 3.81 -11.53
N VAL A 184 4.34 3.78 -10.63
CA VAL A 184 5.72 3.44 -10.98
C VAL A 184 5.84 1.99 -11.45
N CYS A 185 5.20 1.05 -10.75
CA CYS A 185 5.22 -0.38 -11.08
C CYS A 185 4.51 -0.72 -12.40
N ARG A 186 3.61 0.17 -12.86
CA ARG A 186 2.95 0.04 -14.18
C ARG A 186 3.90 0.26 -15.35
N THR A 187 5.05 0.92 -15.14
CA THR A 187 5.95 1.31 -16.23
C THR A 187 7.35 0.74 -16.01
N ARG A 188 7.71 -0.33 -16.73
CA ARG A 188 9.08 -0.89 -16.68
C ARG A 188 9.98 -0.41 -17.80
N TYR A 189 9.45 -0.15 -19.00
CA TYR A 189 10.26 0.28 -20.15
C TYR A 189 9.79 1.60 -20.78
N ASN A 190 8.50 1.92 -20.71
CA ASN A 190 7.93 3.11 -21.35
C ASN A 190 7.68 4.25 -20.35
N SER A 191 7.95 5.49 -20.75
CA SER A 191 7.63 6.68 -19.94
C SER A 191 6.12 6.81 -19.72
N VAL A 192 5.72 7.18 -18.50
CA VAL A 192 4.32 7.36 -18.06
C VAL A 192 3.50 8.20 -19.04
N PHE A 193 4.10 9.25 -19.62
CA PHE A 193 3.43 10.15 -20.56
C PHE A 193 3.00 9.50 -21.89
N ARG A 194 3.80 8.56 -22.44
CA ARG A 194 3.42 7.83 -23.67
C ARG A 194 2.22 6.91 -23.44
N ILE A 195 2.03 6.47 -22.20
CA ILE A 195 0.98 5.55 -21.80
C ILE A 195 -0.31 6.30 -21.41
N VAL A 196 -0.19 7.47 -20.77
CA VAL A 196 -1.32 8.33 -20.39
C VAL A 196 -2.03 8.88 -21.63
N ASP A 197 -1.29 9.27 -22.67
CA ASP A 197 -1.84 9.79 -23.94
C ASP A 197 -2.72 8.76 -24.67
N GLN A 198 -2.35 7.46 -24.64
CA GLN A 198 -3.17 6.38 -25.20
C GLN A 198 -4.44 6.04 -24.38
N ARG A 199 -4.63 6.64 -23.20
CA ARG A 199 -5.57 6.13 -22.17
C ARG A 199 -6.77 7.01 -21.84
N GLY A 200 -6.96 8.18 -22.45
CA GLY A 200 -8.16 9.01 -22.21
C GLY A 200 -9.49 8.21 -22.28
N GLY A 201 -9.57 7.21 -23.18
CA GLY A 201 -10.77 6.36 -23.34
C GLY A 201 -10.85 5.09 -22.47
N LYS A 202 -9.74 4.52 -22.01
CA LYS A 202 -9.73 3.20 -21.30
C LYS A 202 -9.96 3.33 -19.79
N TRP A 203 -9.58 4.44 -19.17
CA TRP A 203 -9.75 4.69 -17.73
C TRP A 203 -11.23 4.81 -17.32
N SER A 204 -12.07 5.32 -18.22
CA SER A 204 -13.54 5.32 -18.12
C SER A 204 -14.13 3.91 -18.01
N LYS A 205 -13.60 2.94 -18.76
CA LYS A 205 -14.06 1.54 -18.73
C LYS A 205 -13.62 0.82 -17.45
N PHE A 206 -12.40 1.07 -16.98
CA PHE A 206 -11.91 0.54 -15.70
C PHE A 206 -12.74 1.06 -14.53
N ARG A 207 -12.97 2.39 -14.42
CA ARG A 207 -13.88 2.98 -13.41
C ARG A 207 -15.28 2.34 -13.44
N LYS A 208 -15.84 2.09 -14.62
CA LYS A 208 -17.15 1.42 -14.76
C LYS A 208 -17.12 -0.07 -14.41
N ALA A 209 -15.98 -0.76 -14.55
CA ALA A 209 -15.83 -2.15 -14.15
C ALA A 209 -15.67 -2.28 -12.62
N VAL A 210 -14.83 -1.41 -12.03
CA VAL A 210 -14.66 -1.23 -10.58
C VAL A 210 -16.00 -0.93 -9.91
N TRP A 211 -16.71 0.07 -10.42
CA TRP A 211 -18.01 0.49 -9.87
C TRP A 211 -19.10 -0.59 -10.01
N ARG A 212 -19.05 -1.39 -11.09
CA ARG A 212 -19.95 -2.55 -11.26
C ARG A 212 -19.65 -3.69 -10.28
N CYS A 213 -18.37 -3.97 -9.99
CA CYS A 213 -17.99 -4.94 -8.96
C CYS A 213 -18.36 -4.43 -7.56
N TRP A 214 -18.12 -3.16 -7.27
CA TRP A 214 -18.45 -2.53 -5.99
C TRP A 214 -19.96 -2.55 -5.71
N ARG A 215 -20.80 -2.31 -6.71
CA ARG A 215 -22.27 -2.47 -6.61
C ARG A 215 -22.74 -3.91 -6.38
N ARG A 216 -21.89 -4.91 -6.58
CA ARG A 216 -22.20 -6.34 -6.43
C ARG A 216 -21.78 -6.91 -5.07
N PHE A 217 -21.09 -6.12 -4.25
CA PHE A 217 -20.73 -6.51 -2.89
C PHE A 217 -21.91 -6.29 -1.93
N PRO A 218 -22.31 -7.30 -1.14
CA PRO A 218 -23.50 -7.24 -0.27
C PRO A 218 -23.37 -6.29 0.93
N MET A 219 -22.19 -5.69 1.17
CA MET A 219 -21.95 -4.74 2.25
C MET A 219 -22.51 -3.32 1.97
N ALA A 220 -22.98 -3.02 0.76
CA ALA A 220 -23.51 -1.70 0.40
C ALA A 220 -25.05 -1.56 0.57
N LYS A 221 -25.72 -2.55 1.17
CA LYS A 221 -27.15 -2.47 1.51
C LYS A 221 -27.36 -2.52 3.03
N GLY A 222 -26.87 -1.50 3.72
CA GLY A 222 -27.20 -1.22 5.12
C GLY A 222 -28.30 -0.15 5.21
N GLY A 223 -29.53 -0.60 5.44
CA GLY A 223 -30.64 0.09 6.13
C GLY A 223 -30.94 1.57 5.86
N SER A 224 -31.88 1.86 4.95
CA SER A 224 -32.80 2.98 5.15
C SER A 224 -34.08 2.45 5.81
N SER A 225 -34.12 2.45 7.14
CA SER A 225 -35.33 2.15 7.89
C SER A 225 -36.36 3.24 7.62
N ASP A 226 -37.45 2.79 7.02
CA ASP A 226 -38.75 3.42 6.99
C ASP A 226 -39.15 3.92 8.40
N ARG A 227 -39.28 5.24 8.55
CA ARG A 227 -39.90 5.89 9.71
C ARG A 227 -40.34 7.31 9.34
N ARG A 228 -41.41 7.41 8.56
CA ARG A 228 -42.22 8.63 8.46
C ARG A 228 -43.65 8.28 8.02
N ASN A 229 -44.46 7.85 8.99
CA ASN A 229 -45.91 8.08 9.04
C ASN A 229 -46.46 7.61 10.40
N GLN A 230 -46.40 8.53 11.37
CA GLN A 230 -47.33 8.61 12.49
C GLN A 230 -47.62 10.10 12.67
N VAL A 231 -48.65 10.61 11.97
CA VAL A 231 -49.76 11.45 12.46
C VAL A 231 -50.90 11.26 11.48
#